data_AF-A0A667XVM8-F1
#
_entry.id   AF-A0A667XVM8-F1
#
_cell.length_a   1.000
_cell.length_b   1.000
_cell.length_c   1.000
_cell.angle_alpha   90.00
_cell.angle_beta   90.00
_cell.angle_gamma   90.00
#
_symmetry.space_group_name_H-M   'P 1'
#
loop_
_entity.id
_entity.type
_entity.pdbx_description
1 polymer ?
#
loop_
_entity_poly.entity_id
_entity_poly.type
_entity_poly.pdbx_seq_one_letter_code
_entity_poly.pdbx_strand_id
1 'polypeptide(L)'
;HTVRKRHHFRPETIKYGMKVGGKDIEMHLEKNNELFTRDYSETYYLEDGRQTTRAPDIDHCYYHGTIVNHSESAVSISTCDGLRGYFKTSAQSYLIEPLSGEDEGDHAVFKYDEHKNKPMVCGVTNTTWSSDFEPPTRRRRSRSSVTSPPRKNSSRCRLQVYKPLNTFVSLVGLDVWSSRDLISVSSSADASLDAFINWRKTELVKRTKHDIAYLIRSLTALHL
;
A
#
# COMPACT_ATOMS: atom_id res chain seq x y z
N HIS A 1 38.04 -10.20 10.41
CA HIS A 1 37.78 -9.36 9.23
C HIS A 1 36.30 -9.05 9.16
N THR A 2 35.90 -7.82 9.51
CA THR A 2 34.53 -7.32 9.36
C THR A 2 34.28 -7.08 7.88
N VAL A 3 33.43 -7.91 7.28
CA VAL A 3 32.96 -7.72 5.91
C VAL A 3 32.11 -6.45 5.92
N ARG A 4 32.68 -5.35 5.42
CA ARG A 4 31.92 -4.16 5.02
C ARG A 4 30.80 -4.67 4.11
N LYS A 5 29.55 -4.53 4.54
CA LYS A 5 28.38 -4.67 3.67
C LYS A 5 28.69 -3.87 2.40
N ARG A 6 28.82 -4.56 1.27
CA ARG A 6 28.93 -3.88 -0.03
C ARG A 6 27.64 -3.07 -0.14
N HIS A 7 27.73 -1.75 -0.17
CA HIS A 7 26.63 -0.95 -0.68
C HIS A 7 26.37 -1.45 -2.11
N HIS A 8 25.31 -2.22 -2.30
CA HIS A 8 24.84 -2.55 -3.63
C HIS A 8 24.39 -1.23 -4.25
N PHE A 9 25.17 -0.70 -5.18
CA PHE A 9 24.80 0.49 -5.92
C PHE A 9 23.60 0.12 -6.80
N ARG A 10 22.40 0.32 -6.26
CA ARG A 10 21.14 0.10 -6.97
C ARG A 10 21.02 1.16 -8.08
N PRO A 11 20.74 0.82 -9.34
CA PRO A 11 20.61 1.81 -10.41
C PRO A 11 19.34 2.65 -10.27
N GLU A 12 19.36 3.89 -10.77
CA GLU A 12 18.17 4.78 -10.77
C GLU A 12 17.05 4.28 -11.69
N THR A 13 17.42 3.60 -12.77
CA THR A 13 16.46 3.03 -13.73
C THR A 13 16.82 1.59 -14.06
N ILE A 14 15.80 0.76 -14.26
CA ILE A 14 15.93 -0.65 -14.64
C ILE A 14 14.98 -0.94 -15.79
N LYS A 15 15.46 -1.66 -16.80
CA LYS A 15 14.59 -2.31 -17.80
C LYS A 15 14.55 -3.79 -17.49
N TYR A 16 13.35 -4.34 -17.34
CA TYR A 16 13.17 -5.73 -16.99
C TYR A 16 12.23 -6.43 -17.96
N GLY A 17 12.72 -7.46 -18.63
CA GLY A 17 11.99 -8.22 -19.64
C GLY A 17 11.64 -9.62 -19.15
N MET A 18 10.39 -10.06 -19.36
CA MET A 18 9.99 -11.43 -19.07
C MET A 18 8.82 -11.88 -19.96
N LYS A 19 8.57 -13.20 -19.98
CA LYS A 19 7.46 -13.78 -20.74
C LYS A 19 6.33 -14.21 -19.79
N VAL A 20 5.15 -13.64 -19.97
CA VAL A 20 3.96 -13.95 -19.14
C VAL A 20 2.84 -14.43 -20.05
N GLY A 21 2.36 -15.66 -19.86
CA GLY A 21 1.30 -16.25 -20.69
C GLY A 21 1.65 -16.27 -22.18
N GLY A 22 2.92 -16.51 -22.51
CA GLY A 22 3.43 -16.56 -23.89
C GLY A 22 3.66 -15.19 -24.55
N LYS A 23 3.42 -14.08 -23.85
CA LYS A 23 3.67 -12.72 -24.35
C LYS A 23 4.89 -12.11 -23.68
N ASP A 24 5.74 -11.47 -24.47
CA ASP A 24 6.88 -10.72 -23.96
C ASP A 24 6.40 -9.38 -23.35
N ILE A 25 6.89 -9.08 -22.16
CA ILE A 25 6.60 -7.88 -21.38
C ILE A 25 7.93 -7.22 -21.07
N GLU A 26 8.02 -5.91 -21.30
CA GLU A 26 9.16 -5.08 -20.87
C GLU A 26 8.66 -4.01 -19.91
N MET A 27 9.21 -4.00 -18.70
CA MET A 27 8.94 -3.02 -17.65
C MET A 27 10.03 -1.95 -17.67
N HIS A 28 9.64 -0.69 -17.67
CA HIS A 28 10.52 0.46 -17.44
C HIS A 28 10.31 0.93 -16.02
N LEU A 29 11.33 0.74 -15.18
CA LEU A 29 11.30 0.95 -13.75
C LEU A 29 12.18 2.15 -13.36
N GLU A 30 11.69 2.95 -12.44
CA GLU A 30 12.36 4.09 -11.83
C GLU A 30 12.41 3.89 -10.31
N LYS A 31 13.58 4.17 -9.72
CA LYS A 31 13.79 4.00 -8.28
C LYS A 31 12.94 5.00 -7.50
N ASN A 32 12.23 4.50 -6.50
CA ASN A 32 11.44 5.33 -5.60
C ASN A 32 12.32 5.88 -4.47
N ASN A 33 12.99 7.00 -4.75
CA ASN A 33 13.87 7.68 -3.80
C ASN A 33 13.13 8.40 -2.66
N GLU A 34 11.81 8.54 -2.76
CA GLU A 34 11.02 9.33 -1.83
C GLU A 34 10.14 8.43 -0.91
N LEU A 35 10.11 7.11 -1.16
CA LEU A 35 9.25 6.16 -0.43
C LEU A 35 9.45 6.23 1.08
N PHE A 36 10.68 6.52 1.51
CA PHE A 36 11.03 6.75 2.91
C PHE A 36 11.55 8.17 3.05
N THR A 37 11.09 8.88 4.08
CA THR A 37 11.68 10.19 4.39
C THR A 37 13.07 10.03 5.00
N ARG A 38 13.87 11.10 4.96
CA ARG A 38 15.23 11.10 5.53
C ARG A 38 15.26 10.81 7.03
N ASP A 39 14.17 11.10 7.72
CA ASP A 39 13.94 10.91 9.15
C ASP A 39 13.08 9.68 9.46
N TYR A 40 12.91 8.76 8.50
CA TYR A 40 12.19 7.51 8.73
C TYR A 40 12.74 6.77 9.95
N SER A 41 11.82 6.31 10.80
CA SER A 41 12.16 5.60 12.03
C SER A 41 11.20 4.46 12.32
N GLU A 42 11.72 3.43 12.97
CA GLU A 42 10.97 2.25 13.39
C GLU A 42 10.97 2.15 14.90
N THR A 43 9.78 2.04 15.50
CA THR A 43 9.60 1.92 16.95
C THR A 43 9.10 0.53 17.29
N TYR A 44 9.82 -0.13 18.19
CA TYR A 44 9.54 -1.48 18.69
C TYR A 44 9.24 -1.44 20.19
N TYR A 45 8.43 -2.39 20.65
CA TYR A 45 8.04 -2.51 22.05
C TYR A 45 8.69 -3.77 22.64
N LEU A 46 9.38 -3.60 23.76
CA LEU A 46 10.00 -4.67 24.53
C LEU A 46 8.99 -5.25 25.53
N GLU A 47 9.22 -6.49 25.99
CA GLU A 47 8.33 -7.18 26.93
C GLU A 47 8.18 -6.45 28.27
N ASP A 48 9.22 -5.72 28.70
CA ASP A 48 9.19 -4.89 29.91
C ASP A 48 8.44 -3.56 29.74
N GLY A 49 7.84 -3.33 28.56
CA GLY A 49 7.07 -2.13 28.23
C GLY A 49 7.90 -0.94 27.74
N ARG A 50 9.23 -1.06 27.68
CA ARG A 50 10.09 0.00 27.10
C ARG A 50 9.95 0.06 25.59
N GLN A 51 10.09 1.26 25.05
CA GLN A 51 10.12 1.52 23.61
C GLN A 51 11.56 1.65 23.13
N THR A 52 11.85 1.13 21.94
CA THR A 52 13.12 1.33 21.25
C THR A 52 12.85 1.84 19.85
N THR A 53 13.36 3.02 19.54
CA THR A 53 13.29 3.62 18.19
C THR A 53 14.62 3.50 17.50
N ARG A 54 14.61 3.08 16.23
CA ARG A 54 15.79 2.95 15.38
C ARG A 54 15.57 3.70 14.08
N ALA A 55 16.61 4.30 13.55
CA ALA A 55 16.65 4.84 12.19
C ALA A 55 17.45 3.83 11.33
N PRO A 56 16.78 2.93 10.58
CA PRO A 56 17.47 1.95 9.76
C PRO A 56 18.19 2.62 8.59
N ASP A 57 19.32 2.05 8.19
CA ASP A 57 19.95 2.36 6.91
C ASP A 57 19.17 1.63 5.82
N ILE A 58 18.36 2.37 5.06
CA ILE A 58 17.40 1.81 4.10
C ILE A 58 18.09 1.54 2.77
N ASP A 59 18.08 0.28 2.32
CA ASP A 59 18.45 -0.07 0.95
C ASP A 59 17.35 0.40 -0.01
N HIS A 60 17.68 1.33 -0.90
CA HIS A 60 16.74 1.91 -1.86
C HIS A 60 16.57 0.98 -3.07
N CYS A 61 15.87 -0.13 -2.83
CA CYS A 61 15.65 -1.23 -3.78
C CYS A 61 14.23 -1.24 -4.39
N TYR A 62 13.43 -0.21 -4.12
CA TYR A 62 12.01 -0.13 -4.50
C TYR A 62 11.84 0.69 -5.76
N TYR A 63 11.03 0.20 -6.69
CA TYR A 63 10.86 0.77 -8.01
C TYR A 63 9.37 0.86 -8.37
N HIS A 64 9.01 1.91 -9.09
CA HIS A 64 7.71 2.02 -9.76
C HIS A 64 7.91 2.22 -11.25
N GLY A 65 6.88 2.01 -12.06
CA GLY A 65 7.04 2.16 -13.50
C GLY A 65 5.84 1.77 -14.34
N THR A 66 6.13 1.56 -15.62
CA THR A 66 5.14 1.22 -16.64
C THR A 66 5.61 0.07 -17.51
N ILE A 67 4.67 -0.52 -18.25
CA ILE A 67 4.94 -1.57 -19.21
C ILE A 67 4.88 -0.97 -20.62
N VAL A 68 5.90 -1.26 -21.42
CA VAL A 68 5.99 -0.81 -22.81
C VAL A 68 4.78 -1.27 -23.61
N ASN A 69 4.21 -0.39 -24.44
CA ASN A 69 3.03 -0.64 -25.27
C ASN A 69 1.73 -0.99 -24.52
N HIS A 70 1.65 -0.76 -23.21
CA HIS A 70 0.43 -0.92 -22.43
C HIS A 70 0.00 0.40 -21.80
N SER A 71 -1.00 1.06 -22.39
CA SER A 71 -1.66 2.21 -21.80
C SER A 71 -2.30 1.83 -20.46
N GLU A 72 -2.22 2.73 -19.48
CA GLU A 72 -2.74 2.51 -18.11
C GLU A 72 -2.09 1.32 -17.36
N SER A 73 -0.88 0.92 -17.78
CA SER A 73 -0.08 -0.02 -17.01
C SER A 73 0.50 0.62 -15.75
N ALA A 74 0.74 -0.20 -14.75
CA ALA A 74 1.38 0.21 -13.50
C ALA A 74 2.26 -0.92 -13.00
N VAL A 75 3.43 -0.57 -12.46
CA VAL A 75 4.39 -1.51 -11.90
C VAL A 75 4.87 -0.99 -10.55
N SER A 76 4.95 -1.86 -9.55
CA SER A 76 5.52 -1.60 -8.23
C SER A 76 6.30 -2.83 -7.79
N ILE A 77 7.63 -2.70 -7.72
CA ILE A 77 8.56 -3.81 -7.61
C ILE A 77 9.61 -3.52 -6.55
N SER A 78 9.95 -4.52 -5.74
CA SER A 78 11.08 -4.52 -4.83
C SER A 78 12.13 -5.52 -5.33
N THR A 79 13.40 -5.13 -5.18
CA THR A 79 14.57 -5.94 -5.52
C THR A 79 15.44 -6.25 -4.28
N CYS A 80 14.94 -6.00 -3.06
CA CYS A 80 15.74 -6.09 -1.83
C CYS A 80 16.25 -7.50 -1.51
N ASP A 81 15.51 -8.54 -1.91
CA ASP A 81 15.83 -9.96 -1.72
C ASP A 81 15.13 -10.75 -2.84
N GLY A 82 15.61 -10.57 -4.07
CA GLY A 82 14.95 -11.07 -5.28
C GLY A 82 13.73 -10.23 -5.72
N LEU A 83 13.24 -10.53 -6.91
CA LEU A 83 12.21 -9.73 -7.59
C LEU A 83 10.81 -10.03 -7.07
N ARG A 84 10.20 -9.06 -6.37
CA ARG A 84 8.83 -9.20 -5.84
C ARG A 84 7.98 -7.96 -6.10
N GLY A 85 6.67 -8.12 -6.20
CA GLY A 85 5.74 -7.00 -6.24
C GLY A 85 4.52 -7.24 -7.12
N TYR A 86 4.04 -6.16 -7.70
CA TYR A 86 2.79 -6.09 -8.44
C TYR A 86 3.00 -5.41 -9.79
N PHE A 87 2.34 -5.91 -10.81
CA PHE A 87 2.22 -5.19 -12.08
C PHE A 87 0.89 -5.44 -12.75
N LYS A 88 0.44 -4.44 -13.51
CA LYS A 88 -0.84 -4.44 -14.21
C LYS A 88 -0.65 -4.10 -15.68
N THR A 89 -1.29 -4.91 -16.51
CA THR A 89 -1.52 -4.63 -17.93
C THR A 89 -2.93 -4.08 -18.11
N SER A 90 -3.27 -3.63 -19.32
CA SER A 90 -4.63 -3.22 -19.68
C SER A 90 -5.71 -4.29 -19.48
N ALA A 91 -5.33 -5.57 -19.41
CA ALA A 91 -6.26 -6.70 -19.32
C ALA A 91 -6.21 -7.47 -17.99
N GLN A 92 -5.08 -7.46 -17.30
CA GLN A 92 -4.82 -8.37 -16.18
C GLN A 92 -3.77 -7.79 -15.22
N SER A 93 -4.01 -7.99 -13.93
CA SER A 93 -3.09 -7.71 -12.83
C SER A 93 -2.34 -8.98 -12.42
N TYR A 94 -1.11 -8.82 -11.95
CA TYR A 94 -0.22 -9.93 -11.60
C TYR A 94 0.57 -9.63 -10.33
N LEU A 95 0.91 -10.69 -9.60
CA LEU A 95 1.89 -10.68 -8.54
C LEU A 95 3.13 -11.44 -9.01
N ILE A 96 4.29 -10.94 -8.61
CA ILE A 96 5.58 -11.58 -8.83
C ILE A 96 6.23 -11.83 -7.47
N GLU A 97 6.74 -13.04 -7.28
CA GLU A 97 7.41 -13.45 -6.05
C GLU A 97 8.67 -14.25 -6.37
N PRO A 98 9.75 -14.08 -5.62
CA PRO A 98 10.99 -14.80 -5.85
C PRO A 98 10.84 -16.26 -5.39
N LEU A 99 11.43 -17.18 -6.15
CA LEU A 99 11.53 -18.59 -5.79
C LEU A 99 12.71 -18.85 -4.83
N SER A 100 13.65 -17.90 -4.72
CA SER A 100 14.79 -17.94 -3.80
C SER A 100 15.11 -16.52 -3.30
N GLY A 101 15.73 -16.39 -2.12
CA GLY A 101 16.05 -15.08 -1.52
C GLY A 101 17.27 -14.37 -2.12
N GLU A 102 17.73 -14.78 -3.30
CA GLU A 102 18.91 -14.22 -3.96
C GLU A 102 18.48 -13.16 -4.99
N ASP A 103 19.32 -12.12 -5.18
CA ASP A 103 19.02 -10.99 -6.08
C ASP A 103 18.84 -11.41 -7.55
N GLU A 104 19.48 -12.51 -7.99
CA GLU A 104 19.41 -13.05 -9.35
C GLU A 104 18.58 -14.35 -9.44
N GLY A 105 17.74 -14.62 -8.43
CA GLY A 105 16.93 -15.83 -8.37
C GLY A 105 15.76 -15.88 -9.37
N ASP A 106 15.34 -17.11 -9.70
CA ASP A 106 14.09 -17.33 -10.44
C ASP A 106 12.88 -16.75 -9.69
N HIS A 107 11.81 -16.44 -10.41
CA HIS A 107 10.59 -15.86 -9.86
C HIS A 107 9.35 -16.55 -10.43
N ALA A 108 8.30 -16.60 -9.63
CA ALA A 108 6.97 -17.02 -10.05
C ALA A 108 6.09 -15.81 -10.35
N VAL A 109 5.23 -15.93 -11.36
CA VAL A 109 4.25 -14.90 -11.73
C VAL A 109 2.85 -15.47 -11.65
N PHE A 110 2.00 -14.85 -10.83
CA PHE A 110 0.64 -15.29 -10.58
C PHE A 110 -0.36 -14.25 -11.09
N LYS A 111 -1.47 -14.71 -11.68
CA LYS A 111 -2.59 -13.82 -11.99
C LYS A 111 -3.25 -13.37 -10.69
N TYR A 112 -3.33 -12.07 -10.50
CA TYR A 112 -4.09 -11.47 -9.41
C TYR A 112 -5.50 -11.14 -9.91
N ASP A 113 -6.47 -11.93 -9.45
CA ASP A 113 -7.88 -11.73 -9.79
C ASP A 113 -8.56 -10.90 -8.68
N GLU A 114 -8.72 -9.60 -8.93
CA GLU A 114 -9.41 -8.66 -8.04
C GLU A 114 -10.86 -9.08 -7.71
N HIS A 115 -11.47 -9.95 -8.53
CA HIS A 115 -12.88 -10.35 -8.39
C HIS A 115 -13.04 -11.69 -7.67
N LYS A 116 -12.07 -12.60 -7.77
CA LYS A 116 -12.06 -13.89 -7.05
C LYS A 116 -11.42 -13.79 -5.68
N ASN A 117 -10.42 -12.93 -5.53
CA ASN A 117 -9.96 -12.51 -4.22
C ASN A 117 -11.04 -11.60 -3.66
N LYS A 118 -11.93 -12.14 -2.81
CA LYS A 118 -12.88 -11.31 -2.05
C LYS A 118 -12.05 -10.14 -1.50
N PRO A 119 -12.31 -8.88 -1.90
CA PRO A 119 -11.63 -7.79 -1.25
C PRO A 119 -11.94 -7.94 0.23
N MET A 120 -10.89 -8.05 1.06
CA MET A 120 -11.06 -7.71 2.47
C MET A 120 -11.71 -6.33 2.45
N VAL A 121 -12.96 -6.27 2.88
CA VAL A 121 -13.72 -5.02 2.87
C VAL A 121 -13.01 -4.12 3.88
N CYS A 122 -12.13 -3.26 3.40
CA CYS A 122 -11.68 -2.09 4.13
C CYS A 122 -12.86 -1.12 4.12
N GLY A 123 -13.65 -1.20 5.18
CA GLY A 123 -14.86 -0.43 5.35
C GLY A 123 -15.64 -1.04 6.50
N VAL A 124 -16.06 -0.18 7.42
CA VAL A 124 -17.07 -0.54 8.41
C VAL A 124 -18.32 -0.97 7.62
N THR A 125 -18.91 -2.12 7.96
CA THR A 125 -20.20 -2.50 7.36
C THR A 125 -21.15 -1.32 7.55
N ASN A 126 -21.93 -0.99 6.52
CA ASN A 126 -22.78 0.20 6.34
C ASN A 126 -23.75 0.55 7.50
N THR A 127 -23.25 0.80 8.71
CA THR A 127 -24.04 1.19 9.88
C THR A 127 -23.80 2.63 10.30
N THR A 128 -22.76 3.28 9.74
CA THR A 128 -22.32 4.61 10.20
C THR A 128 -22.29 5.67 9.11
N TRP A 129 -22.49 5.30 7.83
CA TRP A 129 -22.66 6.28 6.76
C TRP A 129 -24.08 6.85 6.80
N SER A 130 -24.31 7.84 7.65
CA SER A 130 -25.49 8.70 7.50
C SER A 130 -25.38 9.37 6.13
N SER A 131 -26.41 9.22 5.31
CA SER A 131 -26.57 9.94 4.05
C SER A 131 -26.62 11.46 4.22
N ASP A 132 -26.64 11.95 5.46
CA ASP A 132 -26.87 13.34 5.81
C ASP A 132 -25.56 14.15 5.93
N PHE A 133 -24.41 13.49 5.83
CA PHE A 133 -23.10 14.15 5.75
C PHE A 133 -22.50 14.03 4.35
N GLU A 134 -22.72 15.06 3.51
CA GLU A 134 -21.90 15.26 2.33
C GLU A 134 -20.46 15.65 2.74
N PRO A 135 -19.42 15.08 2.10
CA PRO A 135 -18.05 15.55 2.30
C PRO A 135 -17.97 17.02 1.87
N PRO A 136 -17.27 17.90 2.62
CA PRO A 136 -17.17 19.30 2.28
C PRO A 136 -16.37 19.47 0.98
N THR A 137 -17.07 19.44 -0.15
CA THR A 137 -16.49 19.77 -1.44
C THR A 137 -16.55 21.28 -1.60
N ARG A 138 -15.39 21.93 -1.62
CA ARG A 138 -15.27 23.35 -1.95
C ARG A 138 -15.63 23.53 -3.44
N ARG A 139 -16.91 23.59 -3.76
CA ARG A 139 -17.40 23.83 -5.12
C ARG A 139 -17.28 25.31 -5.48
N ARG A 140 -16.35 25.63 -6.38
CA ARG A 140 -16.46 26.83 -7.23
C ARG A 140 -17.72 26.67 -8.09
N ARG A 141 -18.65 27.63 -7.98
CA ARG A 141 -19.89 27.67 -8.75
C ARG A 141 -19.58 27.95 -10.22
N SER A 142 -19.84 26.98 -11.09
CA SER A 142 -20.09 27.21 -12.52
C SER A 142 -21.55 26.86 -12.77
N ARG A 143 -22.36 27.87 -13.13
CA ARG A 143 -23.78 27.71 -13.45
C ARG A 143 -23.93 27.19 -14.88
N SER A 144 -24.59 26.06 -15.06
CA SER A 144 -25.42 25.80 -16.24
C SER A 144 -26.53 24.82 -15.90
N SER A 145 -27.75 25.22 -16.27
CA SER A 145 -29.03 24.60 -15.93
C SER A 145 -29.52 23.72 -17.08
N VAL A 146 -29.61 22.40 -16.87
CA VAL A 146 -30.47 21.52 -17.67
C VAL A 146 -31.04 20.44 -16.75
N THR A 147 -32.36 20.38 -16.66
CA THR A 147 -33.13 19.42 -15.87
C THR A 147 -33.30 18.12 -16.65
N SER A 148 -33.04 16.96 -16.04
CA SER A 148 -33.39 15.64 -16.58
C SER A 148 -34.03 14.78 -15.48
N PRO A 149 -35.06 13.96 -15.79
CA PRO A 149 -35.82 13.19 -14.79
C PRO A 149 -35.03 11.96 -14.27
N PRO A 150 -35.41 11.40 -13.09
CA PRO A 150 -34.61 10.37 -12.44
C PRO A 150 -34.82 9.01 -13.11
N ARG A 151 -33.81 8.55 -13.86
CA ARG A 151 -33.68 7.13 -14.21
C ARG A 151 -33.26 6.36 -12.96
N LYS A 152 -34.18 5.55 -12.41
CA LYS A 152 -33.80 4.43 -11.53
C LYS A 152 -32.88 3.52 -12.32
N ASN A 153 -31.64 3.36 -11.88
CA ASN A 153 -30.81 2.22 -12.26
C ASN A 153 -29.81 1.95 -11.14
N SER A 154 -30.01 0.79 -10.51
CA SER A 154 -29.00 -0.10 -9.93
C SER A 154 -27.61 0.52 -9.87
N SER A 155 -27.28 1.12 -8.72
CA SER A 155 -25.90 1.38 -8.33
C SER A 155 -25.23 0.05 -7.98
N ARG A 156 -24.90 -0.73 -9.01
CA ARG A 156 -23.68 -1.53 -8.94
C ARG A 156 -22.59 -0.52 -8.60
N CYS A 157 -22.13 -0.53 -7.35
CA CYS A 157 -20.83 0.05 -6.96
C CYS A 157 -19.79 -0.68 -7.81
N ARG A 158 -19.59 -0.19 -9.03
CA ARG A 158 -18.48 -0.58 -9.85
C ARG A 158 -17.29 0.01 -9.11
N LEU A 159 -16.55 -0.86 -8.45
CA LEU A 159 -15.27 -0.53 -7.83
C LEU A 159 -14.40 0.04 -8.96
N GLN A 160 -14.43 1.37 -9.17
CA GLN A 160 -13.40 2.06 -9.90
C GLN A 160 -12.21 2.09 -8.94
N VAL A 161 -11.53 0.95 -8.88
CA VAL A 161 -10.31 0.73 -8.12
C VAL A 161 -9.25 1.63 -8.75
N TYR A 162 -9.03 2.76 -8.08
CA TYR A 162 -7.97 3.73 -8.32
C TYR A 162 -7.91 4.31 -9.74
N LYS A 163 -8.54 5.47 -9.92
CA LYS A 163 -7.98 6.46 -10.86
C LYS A 163 -6.63 6.90 -10.27
N PRO A 164 -5.51 6.88 -11.01
CA PRO A 164 -4.25 7.40 -10.52
C PRO A 164 -4.46 8.86 -10.13
N LEU A 165 -4.50 9.09 -8.83
CA LEU A 165 -4.32 10.43 -8.29
C LEU A 165 -2.81 10.66 -8.33
N ASN A 166 -2.37 11.83 -8.80
CA ASN A 166 -0.96 12.21 -8.75
C ASN A 166 -0.57 12.53 -7.31
N THR A 167 -0.63 11.49 -6.47
CA THR A 167 -0.44 11.53 -5.03
C THR A 167 0.78 10.70 -4.72
N PHE A 168 1.70 11.34 -4.01
CA PHE A 168 2.92 10.72 -3.57
C PHE A 168 2.78 10.32 -2.09
N VAL A 169 3.25 9.13 -1.72
CA VAL A 169 3.16 8.59 -0.36
C VAL A 169 4.58 8.30 0.14
N SER A 170 4.99 9.00 1.19
CA SER A 170 6.20 8.69 1.94
C SER A 170 5.87 8.05 3.28
N LEU A 171 6.66 7.05 3.65
CA LEU A 171 6.73 6.48 4.98
C LEU A 171 7.64 7.35 5.84
N VAL A 172 7.07 7.87 6.93
CA VAL A 172 7.78 8.66 7.95
C VAL A 172 8.12 7.84 9.20
N GLY A 173 7.44 6.71 9.39
CA GLY A 173 7.79 5.77 10.44
C GLY A 173 6.88 4.55 10.51
N LEU A 174 7.33 3.57 11.28
CA LEU A 174 6.65 2.29 11.51
C LEU A 174 6.64 1.97 13.02
N ASP A 175 5.45 1.86 13.62
CA ASP A 175 5.28 1.38 15.00
C ASP A 175 4.91 -0.12 14.96
N VAL A 176 5.78 -0.98 15.47
CA VAL A 176 5.59 -2.44 15.52
C VAL A 176 5.22 -2.85 16.94
N TRP A 177 3.95 -3.19 17.16
CA TRP A 177 3.42 -3.62 18.46
C TRP A 177 3.78 -5.09 18.75
N SER A 178 5.08 -5.35 18.90
CA SER A 178 5.66 -6.70 19.00
C SER A 178 5.32 -7.46 20.27
N SER A 179 5.15 -6.76 21.40
CA SER A 179 4.88 -7.42 22.70
C SER A 179 3.41 -7.52 23.05
N ARG A 180 2.61 -6.51 22.70
CA ARG A 180 1.16 -6.46 22.96
C ARG A 180 0.50 -5.39 22.12
N ASP A 181 -0.82 -5.51 21.95
CA ASP A 181 -1.63 -4.43 21.41
C ASP A 181 -1.62 -3.22 22.34
N LEU A 182 -1.42 -2.03 21.77
CA LEU A 182 -1.45 -0.77 22.52
C LEU A 182 -2.84 -0.16 22.63
N ILE A 183 -3.79 -0.75 21.92
CA ILE A 183 -5.21 -0.42 21.98
C ILE A 183 -6.00 -1.69 22.22
N SER A 184 -7.23 -1.53 22.71
CA SER A 184 -8.16 -2.66 22.76
C SER A 184 -8.66 -2.97 21.34
N VAL A 185 -8.16 -4.04 20.73
CA VAL A 185 -8.66 -4.54 19.45
C VAL A 185 -9.95 -5.32 19.68
N SER A 186 -11.01 -4.91 18.99
CA SER A 186 -12.35 -5.49 19.13
C SER A 186 -12.80 -6.17 17.84
N SER A 187 -13.81 -7.05 17.93
CA SER A 187 -14.54 -7.55 16.77
C SER A 187 -15.29 -6.44 16.03
N SER A 188 -15.64 -5.35 16.73
CA SER A 188 -16.18 -4.14 16.12
C SER A 188 -15.05 -3.32 15.48
N ALA A 189 -15.16 -3.10 14.17
CA ALA A 189 -14.23 -2.26 13.43
C ALA A 189 -14.31 -0.79 13.88
N ASP A 190 -15.50 -0.28 14.19
CA ASP A 190 -15.70 1.08 14.70
C ASP A 190 -15.00 1.27 16.04
N ALA A 191 -15.19 0.34 16.98
CA ALA A 191 -14.56 0.43 18.30
C ALA A 191 -13.02 0.37 18.21
N SER A 192 -12.49 -0.48 17.32
CA SER A 192 -11.05 -0.58 17.08
C SER A 192 -10.50 0.69 16.41
N LEU A 193 -11.26 1.27 15.47
CA LEU A 193 -10.90 2.51 14.79
C LEU A 193 -10.90 3.69 15.77
N ASP A 194 -11.90 3.81 16.64
CA ASP A 194 -11.96 4.86 17.66
C ASP A 194 -10.80 4.76 18.65
N ALA A 195 -10.49 3.54 19.10
CA ALA A 195 -9.34 3.30 19.98
C ALA A 195 -8.02 3.67 19.28
N PHE A 196 -7.86 3.33 18.00
CA PHE A 196 -6.70 3.71 17.19
C PHE A 196 -6.60 5.22 16.98
N ILE A 197 -7.70 5.91 16.66
CA ILE A 197 -7.75 7.37 16.51
C ILE A 197 -7.35 8.05 17.82
N ASN A 198 -7.83 7.56 18.95
CA ASN A 198 -7.47 8.10 20.25
C ASN A 198 -5.97 7.91 20.52
N TRP A 199 -5.45 6.69 20.36
CA TRP A 199 -4.02 6.40 20.52
C TRP A 199 -3.15 7.24 19.57
N ARG A 200 -3.56 7.43 18.31
CA ARG A 200 -2.86 8.30 17.36
C ARG A 200 -2.74 9.72 17.90
N LYS A 201 -3.83 10.28 18.42
CA LYS A 201 -3.90 11.66 18.93
C LYS A 201 -3.11 11.83 20.23
N THR A 202 -3.15 10.85 21.13
CA THR A 202 -2.53 10.98 22.47
C THR A 202 -1.07 10.52 22.49
N GLU A 203 -0.68 9.55 21.67
CA GLU A 203 0.65 8.93 21.72
C GLU A 203 1.45 9.13 20.43
N LEU A 204 0.91 8.79 19.26
CA LEU A 204 1.69 8.79 18.01
C LEU A 204 2.09 10.19 17.55
N VAL A 205 1.16 11.14 17.58
CA VAL A 205 1.40 12.53 17.12
C VAL A 205 2.49 13.24 17.94
N LYS A 206 2.70 12.86 19.20
CA LYS A 206 3.77 13.41 20.04
C LYS A 206 5.17 12.97 19.59
N ARG A 207 5.25 11.85 18.87
CA ARG A 207 6.51 11.17 18.52
C ARG A 207 6.92 11.43 17.08
N THR A 208 5.97 11.30 16.15
CA THR A 208 6.25 11.42 14.71
C THR A 208 5.22 12.30 14.05
N LYS A 209 5.67 13.30 13.29
CA LYS A 209 4.78 14.14 12.49
C LYS A 209 4.32 13.35 11.26
N HIS A 210 3.01 13.23 11.06
CA HIS A 210 2.44 12.45 9.96
C HIS A 210 1.04 12.97 9.59
N ASP A 211 0.68 12.86 8.31
CA ASP A 211 -0.64 13.28 7.82
C ASP A 211 -1.68 12.16 7.99
N ILE A 212 -1.27 10.92 7.72
CA ILE A 212 -2.10 9.72 7.78
C ILE A 212 -1.35 8.65 8.57
N ALA A 213 -2.09 7.85 9.34
CA ALA A 213 -1.59 6.66 9.99
C ALA A 213 -2.54 5.50 9.66
N TYR A 214 -1.97 4.34 9.32
CA TYR A 214 -2.71 3.13 9.02
C TYR A 214 -2.45 2.09 10.10
N LEU A 215 -3.51 1.41 10.55
CA LEU A 215 -3.40 0.24 11.40
C LEU A 215 -3.53 -1.01 10.53
N ILE A 216 -2.45 -1.79 10.42
CA ILE A 216 -2.45 -3.06 9.71
C ILE A 216 -2.53 -4.17 10.76
N ARG A 217 -3.52 -5.06 10.61
CA ARG A 217 -3.68 -6.24 11.47
C ARG A 217 -3.72 -7.50 10.62
N SER A 218 -3.18 -8.59 11.15
CA SER A 218 -3.45 -9.91 10.59
C SER A 218 -4.90 -10.27 10.89
N LEU A 219 -5.72 -10.46 9.85
CA LEU A 219 -6.95 -11.23 10.01
C LEU A 219 -6.55 -12.69 10.07
N THR A 220 -6.50 -13.28 11.27
CA THR A 220 -6.60 -14.73 11.38
C THR A 220 -7.98 -15.14 10.87
N ALA A 221 -8.07 -15.44 9.57
CA ALA A 221 -9.10 -16.32 9.08
C ALA A 221 -8.74 -17.72 9.55
N LEU A 222 -9.25 -18.11 10.72
CA LEU A 222 -9.39 -19.52 11.07
C LEU A 222 -10.32 -20.13 10.02
N HIS A 223 -9.73 -20.72 8.97
CA HIS A 223 -10.40 -21.73 8.19
C HIS A 223 -10.21 -23.06 8.94
N LEU A 224 -11.26 -23.49 9.64
CA LEU A 224 -11.53 -24.92 9.84
C LEU A 224 -12.13 -25.49 8.55
#